data_AF-A0A8C6S6J0-F1
#
_entry.id   AF-A0A8C6S6J0-F1
#
_cell.length_a   1.000
_cell.length_b   1.000
_cell.length_c   1.000
_cell.angle_alpha   90.00
_cell.angle_beta   90.00
_cell.angle_gamma   90.00
#
_symmetry.space_group_name_H-M   'P 1'
#
loop_
_entity.id
_entity.type
_entity.pdbx_description
1 polymer ?
#
loop_
_entity_poly.entity_id
_entity_poly.type
_entity_poly.pdbx_seq_one_letter_code
_entity_poly.pdbx_strand_id
1 'polypeptide(L)'
;MCIEHLNIILHFCSPKVKNDGSLACAISWPPPRHTPVAQTVSASCPLVMTPSSVVVQYGDAFTVECNSTTDQKEGMGWDSNYKGTGLIEADHVQLNIEKVDRWAIQAQCYVNLNNGTQCSEYLPVTVYKLPDRVSILLKNTKQPLVEHQDYGFECDVANVAPVKKVLVTWIKDNMSIVKEYNGSTLMCEVKLDFGPMGPNLQPIRSPVMDLQVLCKYFDHVSKFRLAVDSVVM
;
A
#
# COMPACT_ATOMS: atom_id res chain seq x y z
N MET A 1 40.96 -2.30 -18.14
CA MET A 1 39.58 -1.77 -18.10
C MET A 1 38.68 -2.94 -17.75
N CYS A 2 38.23 -3.05 -16.50
CA CYS A 2 37.29 -4.11 -16.12
C CYS A 2 35.94 -3.81 -16.79
N ILE A 3 35.64 -4.54 -17.85
CA ILE A 3 34.28 -4.72 -18.31
C ILE A 3 33.94 -6.11 -17.83
N GLU A 4 33.17 -6.26 -16.75
CA GLU A 4 32.22 -7.36 -16.53
C GLU A 4 31.46 -7.23 -15.20
N HIS A 5 30.33 -7.94 -15.14
CA HIS A 5 29.08 -7.56 -14.48
C HIS A 5 29.04 -7.90 -12.97
N LEU A 6 28.47 -7.03 -12.14
CA LEU A 6 28.08 -7.37 -10.76
C LEU A 6 26.60 -7.75 -10.78
N ASN A 7 26.27 -9.00 -10.44
CA ASN A 7 24.88 -9.42 -10.28
C ASN A 7 24.38 -8.95 -8.89
N ILE A 8 23.45 -8.00 -8.91
CA ILE A 8 22.72 -7.59 -7.72
C ILE A 8 21.37 -8.28 -7.75
N ILE A 9 21.10 -9.05 -6.70
CA ILE A 9 19.80 -9.63 -6.45
C ILE A 9 19.03 -8.64 -5.57
N LEU A 10 18.10 -7.91 -6.17
CA LEU A 10 17.20 -7.05 -5.40
C LEU A 10 16.10 -7.91 -4.79
N HIS A 11 16.07 -7.98 -3.47
CA HIS A 11 14.98 -8.67 -2.78
C HIS A 11 13.87 -7.67 -2.47
N PHE A 12 12.68 -7.96 -2.98
CA PHE A 12 11.47 -7.27 -2.59
C PHE A 12 10.98 -7.86 -1.27
N CYS A 13 11.02 -7.08 -0.18
CA CYS A 13 10.32 -7.46 1.03
C CYS A 13 8.95 -6.79 1.04
N SER A 14 7.88 -7.57 0.86
CA SER A 14 6.54 -7.14 1.24
C SER A 14 6.42 -7.30 2.77
N PRO A 15 6.10 -6.25 3.54
CA PRO A 15 5.82 -6.41 4.96
C PRO A 15 4.62 -7.34 5.15
N LYS A 16 4.80 -8.52 5.76
CA LYS A 16 3.67 -9.34 6.23
C LYS A 16 3.40 -9.02 7.69
N VAL A 17 2.38 -8.21 7.95
CA VAL A 17 1.78 -8.10 9.28
C VAL A 17 0.91 -9.35 9.51
N LYS A 18 1.26 -10.16 10.51
CA LYS A 18 0.32 -11.09 11.16
C LYS A 18 0.09 -10.61 12.60
N ASN A 19 -1.13 -10.84 13.09
CA ASN A 19 -1.71 -10.24 14.29
C ASN A 19 -1.07 -10.63 15.65
N ASP A 20 0.12 -11.25 15.69
CA ASP A 20 0.80 -11.65 16.93
C ASP A 20 2.35 -11.62 16.91
N GLY A 21 2.99 -11.13 15.83
CA GLY A 21 4.43 -10.79 15.87
C GLY A 21 5.45 -11.95 15.80
N SER A 22 5.13 -13.13 15.23
CA SER A 22 6.14 -14.17 14.95
C SER A 22 6.05 -14.80 13.54
N LEU A 23 7.20 -15.23 12.98
CA LEU A 23 7.38 -15.71 11.60
C LEU A 23 7.32 -17.25 11.49
N ALA A 24 6.41 -17.78 10.67
CA ALA A 24 6.45 -19.17 10.19
C ALA A 24 5.88 -19.28 8.77
N CYS A 25 6.60 -19.98 7.88
CA CYS A 25 6.14 -20.38 6.55
C CYS A 25 5.28 -21.65 6.66
N ALA A 26 4.08 -21.62 6.10
CA ALA A 26 3.27 -22.82 5.86
C ALA A 26 2.63 -22.73 4.47
N ILE A 27 2.70 -23.84 3.73
CA ILE A 27 2.08 -24.05 2.42
C ILE A 27 0.69 -24.64 2.68
N SER A 28 -0.38 -24.09 2.10
CA SER A 28 -1.70 -24.75 2.13
C SER A 28 -2.45 -24.66 0.79
N TRP A 29 -3.06 -25.80 0.45
CA TRP A 29 -3.80 -26.23 -0.75
C TRP A 29 -5.09 -25.43 -1.08
N PRO A 30 -5.71 -25.66 -2.27
CA PRO A 30 -6.64 -24.73 -2.94
C PRO A 30 -8.01 -24.56 -2.26
N PRO A 31 -8.76 -23.48 -2.59
CA PRO A 31 -10.06 -23.17 -2.00
C PRO A 31 -11.18 -24.13 -2.46
N PRO A 32 -12.24 -24.31 -1.65
CA PRO A 32 -13.39 -25.13 -2.01
C PRO A 32 -14.18 -24.54 -3.18
N ARG A 33 -14.68 -25.43 -4.02
CA ARG A 33 -15.51 -25.15 -5.19
C ARG A 33 -16.92 -24.77 -4.71
N HIS A 34 -17.27 -23.49 -4.77
CA HIS A 34 -18.65 -23.05 -4.51
C HIS A 34 -19.53 -23.42 -5.72
N THR A 35 -20.53 -24.26 -5.48
CA THR A 35 -21.66 -24.47 -6.39
C THR A 35 -22.45 -23.16 -6.55
N PRO A 36 -22.90 -22.80 -7.77
CA PRO A 36 -23.73 -21.62 -7.93
C PRO A 36 -25.11 -21.92 -7.34
N VAL A 37 -25.38 -21.33 -6.17
CA VAL A 37 -26.75 -21.16 -5.69
C VAL A 37 -27.39 -20.12 -6.60
N ALA A 38 -28.57 -20.44 -7.14
CA ALA A 38 -29.37 -19.52 -7.94
C ALA A 38 -29.61 -18.23 -7.13
N GLN A 39 -28.94 -17.16 -7.51
CA GLN A 39 -29.19 -15.83 -6.98
C GLN A 39 -30.51 -15.35 -7.55
N THR A 40 -31.56 -15.41 -6.72
CA THR A 40 -32.71 -14.52 -6.86
C THR A 40 -32.18 -13.09 -6.87
N VAL A 41 -32.48 -12.34 -7.93
CA VAL A 41 -32.14 -10.92 -8.08
C VAL A 41 -32.77 -10.15 -6.92
N SER A 42 -31.96 -9.88 -5.89
CA SER A 42 -32.30 -8.88 -4.88
C SER A 42 -32.15 -7.52 -5.54
N ALA A 43 -33.19 -6.71 -5.51
CA ALA A 43 -33.10 -5.32 -5.94
C ALA A 43 -31.97 -4.62 -5.16
N SER A 44 -31.09 -3.91 -5.87
CA SER A 44 -30.02 -3.10 -5.28
C SER A 44 -30.61 -2.11 -4.27
N CYS A 45 -29.95 -1.87 -3.14
CA CYS A 45 -30.43 -0.89 -2.17
C CYS A 45 -30.55 0.51 -2.82
N PRO A 46 -31.63 1.28 -2.52
CA PRO A 46 -31.84 2.60 -3.10
C PRO A 46 -31.02 3.67 -2.36
N LEU A 47 -29.71 3.46 -2.29
CA LEU A 47 -28.75 4.32 -1.59
C LEU A 47 -27.61 4.71 -2.52
N VAL A 48 -27.21 5.98 -2.45
CA VAL A 48 -26.06 6.52 -3.18
C VAL A 48 -25.19 7.28 -2.20
N MET A 49 -23.93 6.86 -2.07
CA MET A 49 -22.94 7.53 -1.24
C MET A 49 -22.04 8.44 -2.08
N THR A 50 -21.81 9.66 -1.61
CA THR A 50 -20.93 10.64 -2.24
C THR A 50 -19.90 11.13 -1.22
N PRO A 51 -18.61 10.76 -1.36
CA PRO A 51 -18.08 9.81 -2.35
C PRO A 51 -18.51 8.35 -2.06
N SER A 52 -18.42 7.48 -3.07
CA SER A 52 -18.79 6.05 -2.94
C SER A 52 -17.74 5.19 -2.22
N SER A 53 -16.54 5.73 -2.02
CA SER A 53 -15.48 5.17 -1.18
C SER A 53 -14.59 6.30 -0.69
N VAL A 54 -13.91 6.09 0.44
CA VAL A 54 -13.04 7.10 1.05
C VAL A 54 -11.62 6.55 1.17
N VAL A 55 -10.64 7.38 0.79
CA VAL A 55 -9.23 7.15 1.10
C VAL A 55 -8.73 8.34 1.92
N VAL A 56 -8.36 8.11 3.17
CA VAL A 56 -8.09 9.17 4.15
C VAL A 56 -6.82 8.89 4.94
N GLN A 57 -6.05 9.93 5.27
CA GLN A 57 -4.84 9.79 6.05
C GLN A 57 -5.18 9.57 7.54
N TYR A 58 -4.38 8.75 8.22
CA TYR A 58 -4.49 8.59 9.67
C TYR A 58 -4.28 9.94 10.36
N GLY A 59 -5.23 10.33 11.22
CA GLY A 59 -5.28 11.61 11.91
C GLY A 59 -6.14 12.68 11.23
N ASP A 60 -6.50 12.49 9.96
CA ASP A 60 -7.32 13.46 9.21
C ASP A 60 -8.82 13.22 9.40
N ALA A 61 -9.61 14.21 9.02
CA ALA A 61 -11.07 14.15 9.02
C ALA A 61 -11.60 13.73 7.63
N PHE A 62 -12.81 13.15 7.59
CA PHE A 62 -13.55 13.03 6.34
C PHE A 62 -15.05 13.10 6.55
N THR A 63 -15.74 13.43 5.46
CA THR A 63 -17.19 13.53 5.38
C THR A 63 -17.68 12.74 4.17
N VAL A 64 -18.80 12.05 4.35
CA VAL A 64 -19.51 11.37 3.27
C VAL A 64 -21.01 11.60 3.43
N GLU A 65 -21.70 11.79 2.32
CA GLU A 65 -23.14 11.91 2.28
C GLU A 65 -23.76 10.63 1.75
N CYS A 66 -24.82 10.15 2.41
CA CYS A 66 -25.65 9.07 1.89
C CYS A 66 -27.00 9.64 1.51
N ASN A 67 -27.41 9.42 0.26
CA ASN A 67 -28.67 9.87 -0.31
C ASN A 67 -29.56 8.66 -0.60
N SER A 68 -30.86 8.77 -0.33
CA SER A 68 -31.82 7.77 -0.80
C SER A 68 -32.38 8.15 -2.17
N THR A 69 -32.49 7.17 -3.07
CA THR A 69 -33.08 7.37 -4.41
C THR A 69 -34.59 7.13 -4.44
N THR A 70 -35.21 6.91 -3.29
CA THR A 70 -36.66 6.65 -3.17
C THR A 70 -37.28 7.48 -2.06
N ASP A 71 -38.53 7.91 -2.26
CA ASP A 71 -39.34 8.57 -1.23
C ASP A 71 -40.15 7.57 -0.39
N GLN A 72 -40.10 6.28 -0.72
CA GLN A 72 -40.85 5.22 -0.03
C GLN A 72 -40.09 4.71 1.21
N LYS A 73 -39.76 5.64 2.13
CA LYS A 73 -38.93 5.38 3.30
C LYS A 73 -39.48 6.06 4.56
N GLU A 74 -39.27 5.40 5.69
CA GLU A 74 -39.55 5.92 7.02
C GLU A 74 -38.39 6.80 7.52
N GLY A 75 -37.18 6.47 7.09
CA GLY A 75 -35.97 7.22 7.44
C GLY A 75 -34.71 6.46 7.06
N MET A 76 -33.57 7.11 7.26
CA MET A 76 -32.26 6.55 6.96
C MET A 76 -31.23 7.00 8.00
N GLY A 77 -30.04 6.40 7.96
CA GLY A 77 -28.98 6.73 8.90
C GLY A 77 -27.67 6.00 8.63
N TRP A 78 -26.69 6.30 9.47
CA TRP A 78 -25.41 5.63 9.51
C TRP A 78 -25.27 4.81 10.78
N ASP A 79 -24.75 3.60 10.61
CA ASP A 79 -24.20 2.79 11.68
C ASP A 79 -22.69 2.68 11.46
N SER A 80 -21.91 3.04 12.48
CA SER A 80 -20.46 3.03 12.40
C SER A 80 -19.81 2.71 13.73
N ASN A 81 -18.58 2.20 13.67
CA ASN A 81 -17.78 1.96 14.86
C ASN A 81 -17.23 3.24 15.52
N TYR A 82 -17.53 4.44 14.99
CA TYR A 82 -17.29 5.72 15.65
C TYR A 82 -18.56 6.19 16.38
N LYS A 83 -19.55 6.63 15.61
CA LYS A 83 -20.84 7.11 16.10
C LYS A 83 -21.88 6.89 15.00
N GLY A 84 -23.00 6.29 15.38
CA GLY A 84 -24.17 6.22 14.51
C GLY A 84 -25.01 7.49 14.57
N THR A 85 -25.79 7.75 13.52
CA THR A 85 -26.70 8.90 13.49
C THR A 85 -28.06 8.59 14.12
N GLY A 86 -28.41 7.31 14.24
CA GLY A 86 -29.78 6.88 14.47
C GLY A 86 -30.65 7.07 13.22
N LEU A 87 -31.94 6.74 13.36
CA LEU A 87 -32.91 6.91 12.29
C LEU A 87 -33.31 8.38 12.17
N ILE A 88 -33.13 8.93 10.97
CA ILE A 88 -33.48 10.31 10.64
C ILE A 88 -34.46 10.29 9.46
N GLU A 89 -35.58 10.99 9.61
CA GLU A 89 -36.54 11.22 8.53
C GLU A 89 -35.99 12.31 7.59
N ALA A 90 -35.15 11.89 6.64
CA ALA A 90 -34.53 12.77 5.64
C ALA A 90 -34.21 12.00 4.35
N ASP A 91 -34.02 12.74 3.26
CA ASP A 91 -33.58 12.19 1.97
C ASP A 91 -32.08 11.92 1.91
N HIS A 92 -31.32 12.57 2.79
CA HIS A 92 -29.88 12.43 2.91
C HIS A 92 -29.43 12.52 4.36
N VAL A 93 -28.38 11.78 4.70
CA VAL A 93 -27.74 11.84 6.01
C VAL A 93 -26.22 11.80 5.84
N GLN A 94 -25.54 12.72 6.52
CA GLN A 94 -24.10 12.86 6.49
C GLN A 94 -23.43 12.07 7.63
N LEU A 95 -22.33 11.39 7.31
CA LEU A 95 -21.37 10.90 8.30
C LEU A 95 -20.15 11.82 8.31
N ASN A 96 -19.84 12.37 9.48
CA ASN A 96 -18.64 13.17 9.72
C ASN A 96 -17.75 12.47 10.76
N ILE A 97 -16.50 12.21 10.40
CA ILE A 97 -15.46 11.72 11.31
C ILE A 97 -14.40 12.82 11.39
N GLU A 98 -14.34 13.51 12.53
CA GLU A 98 -13.46 14.66 12.76
C GLU A 98 -11.98 14.27 12.86
N LYS A 99 -11.70 13.03 13.26
CA LYS A 99 -10.34 12.53 13.39
C LYS A 99 -10.31 11.02 13.24
N VAL A 100 -9.60 10.54 12.23
CA VAL A 100 -9.38 9.11 12.03
C VAL A 100 -8.26 8.62 12.94
N ASP A 101 -8.59 7.80 13.93
CA ASP A 101 -7.64 7.19 14.86
C ASP A 101 -7.73 5.65 14.88
N ARG A 102 -8.44 5.07 13.92
CA ARG A 102 -8.59 3.62 13.73
C ARG A 102 -8.25 3.22 12.31
N TRP A 103 -7.53 2.11 12.17
CA TRP A 103 -7.17 1.54 10.87
C TRP A 103 -8.35 0.86 10.16
N ALA A 104 -9.24 0.23 10.93
CA ALA A 104 -10.42 -0.45 10.42
C ALA A 104 -11.67 0.38 10.76
N ILE A 105 -12.18 1.09 9.76
CA ILE A 105 -13.43 1.84 9.86
C ILE A 105 -14.54 0.99 9.28
N GLN A 106 -15.54 0.70 10.10
CA GLN A 106 -16.76 0.02 9.67
C GLN A 106 -17.87 1.05 9.72
N ALA A 107 -18.39 1.40 8.55
CA ALA A 107 -19.50 2.32 8.39
C ALA A 107 -20.46 1.75 7.34
N GLN A 108 -21.74 1.73 7.65
CA GLN A 108 -22.81 1.34 6.74
C GLN A 108 -23.91 2.38 6.75
N CYS A 109 -24.38 2.77 5.58
CA CYS A 109 -25.58 3.58 5.46
C CYS A 109 -26.77 2.63 5.32
N TYR A 110 -27.84 2.88 6.06
CA TYR A 110 -29.06 2.10 6.01
C TYR A 110 -30.28 2.97 5.76
N VAL A 111 -31.33 2.38 5.20
CA VAL A 111 -32.65 2.99 4.99
C VAL A 111 -33.74 2.00 5.38
N ASN A 112 -34.74 2.48 6.11
CA ASN A 112 -35.94 1.75 6.46
C ASN A 112 -37.04 2.14 5.47
N LEU A 113 -37.49 1.18 4.68
CA LEU A 113 -38.53 1.38 3.67
C LEU A 113 -39.92 1.26 4.31
N ASN A 114 -40.92 1.94 3.74
CA ASN A 114 -42.31 1.92 4.23
C ASN A 114 -42.95 0.52 4.23
N ASN A 115 -42.35 -0.44 3.53
CA ASN A 115 -42.79 -1.83 3.51
C ASN A 115 -42.23 -2.67 4.68
N GLY A 116 -41.54 -2.04 5.64
CA GLY A 116 -40.91 -2.68 6.79
C GLY A 116 -39.56 -3.34 6.50
N THR A 117 -39.02 -3.22 5.28
CA THR A 117 -37.70 -3.77 4.91
C THR A 117 -36.60 -2.75 5.20
N GLN A 118 -35.54 -3.18 5.88
CA GLN A 118 -34.32 -2.39 6.02
C GLN A 118 -33.30 -2.82 4.95
N CYS A 119 -32.74 -1.83 4.24
CA CYS A 119 -31.66 -2.02 3.28
C CYS A 119 -30.42 -1.28 3.76
N SER A 120 -29.22 -1.82 3.51
CA SER A 120 -27.97 -1.19 3.92
C SER A 120 -26.83 -1.47 2.96
N GLU A 121 -25.94 -0.48 2.81
CA GLU A 121 -24.73 -0.58 2.02
C GLU A 121 -23.52 -0.15 2.86
N TYR A 122 -22.41 -0.88 2.73
CA TYR A 122 -21.16 -0.56 3.43
C TYR A 122 -20.39 0.52 2.67
N LEU A 123 -19.83 1.48 3.41
CA LEU A 123 -18.87 2.44 2.88
C LEU A 123 -17.46 1.82 2.90
N PRO A 124 -16.81 1.64 1.73
CA PRO A 124 -15.42 1.22 1.69
C PRO A 124 -14.51 2.38 2.12
N VAL A 125 -13.79 2.19 3.23
CA VAL A 125 -12.83 3.18 3.74
C VAL A 125 -11.42 2.59 3.78
N THR A 126 -10.47 3.27 3.16
CA THR A 126 -9.04 2.95 3.23
C THR A 126 -8.33 4.03 4.04
N VAL A 127 -7.81 3.66 5.21
CA VAL A 127 -6.95 4.54 6.01
C VAL A 127 -5.51 4.33 5.62
N TYR A 128 -4.78 5.41 5.35
CA TYR A 128 -3.38 5.34 4.97
C TYR A 128 -2.47 6.18 5.87
N LYS A 129 -1.19 5.80 5.88
CA LYS A 129 -0.13 6.56 6.50
C LYS A 129 1.11 6.44 5.63
N LEU A 130 1.71 7.58 5.29
CA LEU A 130 2.99 7.64 4.62
C LEU A 130 4.08 7.00 5.51
N PRO A 131 5.11 6.37 4.94
CA PRO A 131 6.23 5.89 5.72
C PRO A 131 6.91 7.01 6.50
N ASP A 132 7.27 6.73 7.75
CA ASP A 132 8.05 7.68 8.58
C ASP A 132 9.50 7.80 8.05
N ARG A 133 10.00 6.71 7.45
CA ARG A 133 11.35 6.60 6.92
C ARG A 133 11.40 5.56 5.80
N VAL A 134 12.23 5.85 4.80
CA VAL A 134 12.62 4.91 3.74
C VAL A 134 14.14 4.83 3.71
N SER A 135 14.69 3.61 3.68
CA SER A 135 16.14 3.42 3.62
C SER A 135 16.53 2.13 2.92
N ILE A 136 17.80 2.02 2.58
CA ILE A 136 18.37 0.83 1.96
C ILE A 136 19.22 0.10 3.00
N LEU A 137 19.01 -1.21 3.14
CA LEU A 137 19.77 -2.11 3.98
C LEU A 137 20.50 -3.13 3.10
N LEU A 138 21.78 -3.37 3.40
CA LEU A 138 22.55 -4.45 2.80
C LEU A 138 22.38 -5.74 3.63
N LYS A 139 21.89 -6.82 3.01
CA LYS A 139 21.78 -8.12 3.66
C LYS A 139 23.15 -8.78 3.75
N ASN A 140 23.49 -9.25 4.95
CA ASN A 140 24.68 -10.05 5.25
C ASN A 140 26.05 -9.40 4.94
N THR A 141 26.53 -8.66 5.94
CA THR A 141 27.91 -8.24 6.27
C THR A 141 28.38 -6.83 5.89
N LYS A 142 29.21 -6.28 6.81
CA LYS A 142 29.96 -5.01 6.74
C LYS A 142 31.21 -5.10 5.84
N GLN A 143 31.18 -5.95 4.83
CA GLN A 143 32.33 -6.15 3.94
C GLN A 143 32.20 -5.21 2.74
N PRO A 144 33.31 -4.67 2.24
CA PRO A 144 33.30 -3.94 0.97
C PRO A 144 32.71 -4.82 -0.12
N LEU A 145 31.96 -4.23 -1.06
CA LEU A 145 31.41 -5.00 -2.18
C LEU A 145 32.58 -5.54 -3.01
N VAL A 146 32.51 -6.78 -3.47
CA VAL A 146 33.56 -7.45 -4.23
C VAL A 146 32.99 -7.94 -5.55
N GLU A 147 33.76 -7.82 -6.62
CA GLU A 147 33.40 -8.40 -7.92
C GLU A 147 33.06 -9.90 -7.81
N HIS A 148 32.13 -10.37 -8.64
CA HIS A 148 31.70 -11.78 -8.73
C HIS A 148 31.06 -12.33 -7.44
N GLN A 149 30.55 -11.44 -6.58
CA GLN A 149 29.75 -11.81 -5.41
C GLN A 149 28.36 -11.17 -5.50
N ASP A 150 27.34 -11.96 -5.15
CA ASP A 150 25.97 -11.48 -5.12
C ASP A 150 25.68 -10.77 -3.80
N TYR A 151 25.02 -9.61 -3.90
CA TYR A 151 24.61 -8.81 -2.76
C TYR A 151 23.10 -8.58 -2.77
N GLY A 152 22.48 -8.83 -1.63
CA GLY A 152 21.06 -8.57 -1.42
C GLY A 152 20.84 -7.18 -0.82
N PHE A 153 20.05 -6.34 -1.47
CA PHE A 153 19.60 -5.06 -0.90
C PHE A 153 18.12 -5.15 -0.53
N GLU A 154 17.75 -4.52 0.58
CA GLU A 154 16.36 -4.39 1.04
C GLU A 154 16.01 -2.91 1.16
N CYS A 155 14.83 -2.54 0.68
CA CYS A 155 14.26 -1.24 0.94
C CYS A 155 13.41 -1.33 2.22
N ASP A 156 13.94 -0.81 3.30
CA ASP A 156 13.29 -0.72 4.60
C ASP A 156 12.33 0.47 4.61
N VAL A 157 11.04 0.18 4.80
CA VAL A 157 9.93 1.13 4.76
C VAL A 157 9.22 1.12 6.11
N ALA A 158 9.50 2.11 6.94
CA ALA A 158 9.05 2.14 8.32
C ALA A 158 7.61 2.68 8.45
N ASN A 159 6.77 1.96 9.21
CA ASN A 159 5.46 2.40 9.69
C ASN A 159 4.49 2.90 8.60
N VAL A 160 4.55 2.30 7.40
CA VAL A 160 3.63 2.59 6.30
C VAL A 160 2.35 1.77 6.39
N ALA A 161 1.23 2.35 5.95
CA ALA A 161 -0.03 1.63 5.81
C ALA A 161 -0.89 2.19 4.65
N PRO A 162 -1.72 1.36 4.00
CA PRO A 162 -1.77 -0.09 4.10
C PRO A 162 -0.67 -0.74 3.23
N VAL A 163 -0.04 -1.80 3.74
CA VAL A 163 1.10 -2.45 3.06
C VAL A 163 0.77 -2.94 1.65
N LYS A 164 -0.45 -3.45 1.44
CA LYS A 164 -0.89 -3.98 0.14
C LYS A 164 -0.96 -2.93 -0.98
N LYS A 165 -0.90 -1.64 -0.63
CA LYS A 165 -0.94 -0.52 -1.57
C LYS A 165 0.44 0.12 -1.76
N VAL A 166 1.47 -0.44 -1.14
CA VAL A 166 2.85 0.06 -1.26
C VAL A 166 3.48 -0.50 -2.53
N LEU A 167 3.99 0.41 -3.36
CA LEU A 167 4.82 0.13 -4.51
C LEU A 167 6.25 0.57 -4.20
N VAL A 168 7.21 -0.31 -4.47
CA VAL A 168 8.63 -0.06 -4.26
C VAL A 168 9.34 -0.11 -5.60
N THR A 169 9.97 1.00 -5.97
CA THR A 169 10.73 1.16 -7.21
C THR A 169 12.19 1.39 -6.87
N TRP A 170 13.07 0.56 -7.42
CA TRP A 170 14.51 0.79 -7.32
C TRP A 170 14.97 1.68 -8.47
N ILE A 171 15.72 2.71 -8.14
CA ILE A 171 16.31 3.66 -9.07
C ILE A 171 17.82 3.50 -9.00
N LYS A 172 18.42 3.32 -10.17
CA LYS A 172 19.87 3.22 -10.38
C LYS A 172 20.27 4.30 -11.37
N ASP A 173 21.16 5.21 -10.98
CA ASP A 173 21.75 6.12 -11.98
C ASP A 173 22.90 5.42 -12.69
N ASN A 174 22.81 5.38 -14.02
CA ASN A 174 23.90 4.95 -14.86
C ASN A 174 24.78 6.20 -15.13
N MET A 175 25.70 6.52 -14.23
CA MET A 175 26.54 7.73 -14.38
C MET A 175 27.23 7.78 -15.75
N SER A 176 26.78 8.72 -16.57
CA SER A 176 27.44 9.21 -17.78
C SER A 176 28.77 9.90 -17.45
N ILE A 177 29.66 9.89 -18.43
CA ILE A 177 31.12 10.03 -18.33
C ILE A 177 31.52 11.47 -17.99
N VAL A 178 32.09 11.70 -16.79
CA VAL A 178 33.15 12.70 -16.58
C VAL A 178 34.18 12.06 -15.64
N LYS A 179 35.47 12.26 -15.96
CA LYS A 179 36.61 11.68 -15.27
C LYS A 179 36.64 12.12 -13.80
N GLU A 180 37.05 11.16 -12.96
CA GLU A 180 37.26 11.23 -11.50
C GLU A 180 35.98 11.02 -10.67
N TYR A 181 35.99 9.91 -9.91
CA TYR A 181 34.92 9.25 -9.13
C TYR A 181 33.95 8.34 -9.92
N ASN A 182 34.02 7.02 -9.68
CA ASN A 182 33.32 5.98 -10.43
C ASN A 182 32.66 4.93 -9.50
N GLY A 183 31.63 5.33 -8.75
CA GLY A 183 30.69 4.41 -8.07
C GLY A 183 29.39 4.23 -8.86
N SER A 184 28.52 3.28 -8.49
CA SER A 184 27.10 3.28 -8.92
C SER A 184 26.24 3.74 -7.74
N THR A 185 25.22 4.56 -7.98
CA THR A 185 24.29 4.98 -6.94
C THR A 185 23.03 4.12 -6.95
N LEU A 186 22.50 3.86 -5.77
CA LEU A 186 21.23 3.14 -5.59
C LEU A 186 20.29 3.96 -4.72
N MET A 187 19.04 4.06 -5.16
CA MET A 187 17.98 4.74 -4.42
C MET A 187 16.71 3.88 -4.46
N CYS A 188 15.97 3.86 -3.37
CA CYS A 188 14.65 3.25 -3.31
C CYS A 188 13.59 4.35 -3.28
N GLU A 189 12.57 4.21 -4.11
CA GLU A 189 11.40 5.08 -4.16
C GLU A 189 10.15 4.29 -3.74
N VAL A 190 9.37 4.84 -2.82
CA VAL A 190 8.18 4.22 -2.26
C VAL A 190 6.97 5.06 -2.57
N LYS A 191 5.94 4.45 -3.14
CA LYS A 191 4.66 5.10 -3.45
C LYS A 191 3.50 4.30 -2.87
N LEU A 192 2.48 4.99 -2.38
CA LEU A 192 1.17 4.39 -2.11
C LEU A 192 0.27 4.59 -3.35
N ASP A 193 -0.23 3.50 -3.91
CA ASP A 193 -1.14 3.53 -5.06
C ASP A 193 -2.53 3.06 -4.68
N PHE A 194 -3.49 3.99 -4.73
CA PHE A 194 -4.89 3.75 -4.43
C PHE A 194 -5.74 3.62 -5.70
N GLY A 195 -5.13 3.67 -6.89
CA GLY A 195 -5.85 3.72 -8.16
C GLY A 195 -6.52 5.09 -8.40
N PRO A 196 -7.44 5.17 -9.37
CA PRO A 196 -8.00 6.44 -9.84
C PRO A 196 -8.94 7.13 -8.85
N MET A 197 -9.45 6.39 -7.85
CA MET A 197 -10.39 6.90 -6.85
C MET A 197 -9.71 7.46 -5.60
N GLY A 198 -8.41 7.24 -5.43
CA GLY A 198 -7.66 7.73 -4.28
C GLY A 198 -6.78 8.95 -4.59
N PRO A 199 -6.15 9.53 -3.56
CA PRO A 199 -5.23 10.65 -3.75
C PRO A 199 -3.99 10.22 -4.52
N ASN A 200 -3.51 11.08 -5.42
CA ASN A 200 -2.21 10.90 -6.07
C ASN A 200 -1.10 11.45 -5.17
N LEU A 201 -0.44 10.57 -4.43
CA LEU A 201 0.61 10.92 -3.50
C LEU A 201 1.98 10.99 -4.19
N GLN A 202 2.79 11.95 -3.76
CA GLN A 202 4.19 12.03 -4.18
C GLN A 202 4.97 10.86 -3.57
N PRO A 203 5.87 10.24 -4.35
CA PRO A 203 6.68 9.16 -3.84
C PRO A 203 7.73 9.66 -2.83
N ILE A 204 8.07 8.82 -1.85
CA ILE A 204 9.09 9.09 -0.85
C ILE A 204 10.34 8.31 -1.21
N ARG A 205 11.47 9.01 -1.27
CA ARG A 205 12.76 8.45 -1.67
C ARG A 205 13.65 8.20 -0.47
N SER A 206 14.41 7.12 -0.52
CA SER A 206 15.53 6.89 0.38
C SER A 206 16.64 7.90 0.10
N PRO A 207 17.56 8.11 1.06
CA PRO A 207 18.88 8.65 0.74
C PRO A 207 19.56 7.82 -0.36
N VAL A 208 20.43 8.47 -1.12
CA VAL A 208 21.27 7.81 -2.13
C VAL A 208 22.32 6.97 -1.43
N MET A 209 22.46 5.71 -1.84
CA MET A 209 23.52 4.80 -1.37
C MET A 209 24.60 4.68 -2.45
N ASP A 210 25.82 5.07 -2.10
CA ASP A 210 26.99 4.89 -2.95
C ASP A 210 27.52 3.46 -2.86
N LEU A 211 27.58 2.78 -4.01
CA LEU A 211 28.13 1.43 -4.11
C LEU A 211 29.57 1.52 -4.61
N GLN A 212 30.50 1.15 -3.73
CA GLN A 212 31.93 1.00 -4.03
C GLN A 212 32.30 -0.47 -4.02
N VAL A 213 32.89 -0.95 -5.11
CA VAL A 213 33.26 -2.36 -5.28
C VAL A 213 34.79 -2.47 -5.43
N LEU A 214 35.38 -3.40 -4.68
CA LEU A 214 36.79 -3.75 -4.74
C LEU A 214 37.05 -4.77 -5.85
N CYS A 215 37.99 -4.43 -6.73
CA CYS A 215 38.63 -5.39 -7.62
C CYS A 215 39.62 -6.24 -6.82
N LYS A 216 39.56 -7.56 -6.96
CA LYS A 216 40.58 -8.45 -6.37
C LYS A 216 41.89 -8.48 -7.17
N TYR A 217 41.84 -8.11 -8.46
CA TYR A 217 42.96 -8.29 -9.40
C TYR A 217 43.87 -7.06 -9.52
N PHE A 218 43.38 -5.91 -9.10
CA PHE A 218 44.09 -4.65 -9.01
C PHE A 218 43.72 -4.13 -7.63
N ASP A 219 44.65 -3.87 -6.72
CA ASP A 219 44.40 -3.28 -5.39
C ASP A 219 43.87 -1.82 -5.51
N HIS A 220 42.77 -1.64 -6.25
CA HIS A 220 42.18 -0.39 -6.67
C HIS A 220 40.64 -0.52 -6.72
N VAL A 221 39.95 0.58 -6.40
CA VAL A 221 38.49 0.71 -6.55
C VAL A 221 38.20 1.01 -8.02
N SER A 222 37.31 0.23 -8.65
CA SER A 222 36.98 0.37 -10.09
C SER A 222 35.52 0.72 -10.35
N LYS A 223 35.22 1.11 -11.60
CA LYS A 223 33.86 1.38 -12.09
C LYS A 223 33.14 0.06 -12.40
N PHE A 224 31.92 -0.11 -11.93
CA PHE A 224 31.11 -1.31 -12.18
C PHE A 224 29.78 -1.04 -12.82
N ARG A 225 29.32 -2.02 -13.61
CA ARG A 225 27.93 -2.09 -14.08
C ARG A 225 27.18 -3.06 -13.19
N LEU A 226 26.16 -2.55 -12.51
CA LEU A 226 25.19 -3.39 -11.80
C LEU A 226 24.27 -4.08 -12.84
N ALA A 227 24.27 -5.39 -12.88
CA ALA A 227 23.17 -6.18 -13.43
C ALA A 227 22.14 -6.34 -12.31
N VAL A 228 20.88 -6.02 -12.59
CA VAL A 228 19.79 -6.18 -11.62
C VAL A 228 19.00 -7.41 -12.04
N ASP A 229 19.19 -8.50 -11.31
CA ASP A 229 18.35 -9.68 -11.47
C ASP A 229 17.16 -9.53 -10.51
N SER A 230 15.99 -9.26 -11.10
CA SER A 230 14.76 -9.09 -10.34
C SER A 230 14.23 -10.46 -9.94
N VAL A 231 14.45 -10.87 -8.69
CA VAL A 231 13.80 -12.07 -8.13
C VAL A 231 12.58 -11.63 -7.33
N VAL A 232 11.41 -11.82 -7.93
CA VAL A 232 10.11 -11.72 -7.23
C VAL A 232 9.96 -12.99 -6.39
N MET A 233 9.93 -12.87 -5.06
CA MET A 233 9.55 -13.96 -4.14
C MET A 233 8.18 -13.68 -3.53
#